data_AF-A0A506ULA1-F1
#
_entry.id   AF-A0A506ULA1-F1
#
_cell.length_a   1.000
_cell.length_b   1.000
_cell.length_c   1.000
_cell.angle_alpha   90.00
_cell.angle_beta   90.00
_cell.angle_gamma   90.00
#
_symmetry.space_group_name_H-M   'P 1'
#
loop_
_entity.id
_entity.type
_entity.pdbx_description
1 polymer ?
#
loop_
_entity_poly.entity_id
_entity_poly.type
_entity_poly.pdbx_seq_one_letter_code
_entity_poly.pdbx_strand_id
1 'polypeptide(L)'
;MKRFPSSLVSRPVSRAVLTVFGLLALTLALPQQAAADSRSGAAQESGRSDGPAEISAPASLKELIAEGHYLAILGDCAACHSAPGRPPYSGGGKFTLPIGTIYATNITPDRKYGIGNYTEADFARAVRQGILPDGRTLYPAMPYPSYARLSDRDIHALYAYFHDGVAPAAIPSPRNGTIWPLSMRWPLVIWRWLFAPSLRSAQLNTSDEFTDPVLARGAYLVEGLGHCGACHTPRSFTMAEQALTGHHNKAYLAGGQSIDGWFAPSLRGENRTGLGRWSESDIVAFLKTGRAPEGAVFGAMTPVVVHSTSLTTDADLHAIARFLKQLRPARVETPWVYDPAATIALKHADVSQRGASVYVNRCAACHGTNGLGYGTPGTTAFPPLAGNPVLMTRTPESVVHIIQAGDALAPVPSAPSAFDMPPFVHKLPADQIADVASFIRKAWGNDAPPVSTKTVRKLRRSMPPPIPPADLPRN
;
A
#
# COMPACT_ATOMS: atom_id res chain seq x y z
N MET A 1 25.79 44.48 -65.22
CA MET A 1 24.84 45.64 -65.06
C MET A 1 24.43 45.70 -63.58
N LYS A 2 24.27 46.84 -62.87
CA LYS A 2 23.27 47.94 -63.03
C LYS A 2 21.81 47.41 -63.05
N ARG A 3 20.86 47.83 -62.20
CA ARG A 3 20.89 48.76 -61.04
C ARG A 3 19.66 48.56 -60.10
N PHE A 4 19.77 48.98 -58.83
CA PHE A 4 18.71 49.24 -57.82
C PHE A 4 17.96 50.58 -58.11
N PRO A 5 16.93 51.09 -57.36
CA PRO A 5 16.54 50.95 -55.92
C PRO A 5 15.06 50.49 -55.74
N SER A 6 14.24 50.68 -54.67
CA SER A 6 14.22 51.33 -53.31
C SER A 6 13.00 50.73 -52.54
N SER A 7 12.68 50.91 -51.24
CA SER A 7 13.24 51.56 -50.01
C SER A 7 12.81 50.69 -48.79
N LEU A 8 13.35 50.70 -47.56
CA LEU A 8 14.03 51.67 -46.67
C LEU A 8 13.14 52.64 -45.85
N VAL A 9 12.78 52.23 -44.62
CA VAL A 9 12.67 53.05 -43.39
C VAL A 9 13.26 52.22 -42.22
N SER A 10 13.78 52.83 -41.15
CA SER A 10 14.64 52.13 -40.16
C SER A 10 14.73 52.78 -38.78
N ARG A 11 15.16 51.97 -37.77
CA ARG A 11 15.82 52.38 -36.49
C ARG A 11 14.96 53.14 -35.45
N PRO A 12 15.43 53.36 -34.19
CA PRO A 12 16.64 52.85 -33.51
C PRO A 12 16.37 52.17 -32.14
N VAL A 13 17.44 51.71 -31.47
CA VAL A 13 17.49 51.39 -30.02
C VAL A 13 18.09 52.58 -29.26
N SER A 14 17.69 52.81 -28.00
CA SER A 14 18.44 53.67 -27.07
C SER A 14 18.27 53.25 -25.60
N ARG A 15 19.23 53.63 -24.74
CA ARG A 15 19.26 53.40 -23.28
C ARG A 15 19.12 54.73 -22.53
N ALA A 16 18.40 54.75 -21.39
CA ALA A 16 18.67 55.65 -20.26
C ALA A 16 18.02 55.12 -18.97
N VAL A 17 18.48 55.62 -17.82
CA VAL A 17 17.99 55.30 -16.47
C VAL A 17 17.33 56.54 -15.86
N LEU A 18 16.27 56.39 -15.08
CA LEU A 18 15.99 57.27 -13.93
C LEU A 18 15.16 56.55 -12.86
N THR A 19 15.29 57.00 -11.61
CA THR A 19 14.75 56.34 -10.41
C THR A 19 13.68 57.20 -9.74
N VAL A 20 12.56 56.62 -9.33
CA VAL A 20 11.61 57.22 -8.38
C VAL A 20 11.10 56.15 -7.42
N PHE A 21 11.16 56.41 -6.10
CA PHE A 21 10.50 55.62 -5.07
C PHE A 21 9.04 56.05 -4.90
N GLY A 22 8.13 55.10 -4.67
CA GLY A 22 6.75 55.39 -4.25
C GLY A 22 6.28 54.36 -3.23
N LEU A 23 5.98 54.81 -2.01
CA LEU A 23 5.31 53.97 -1.01
C LEU A 23 3.82 53.87 -1.35
N LEU A 24 3.24 52.70 -1.11
CA LEU A 24 1.80 52.57 -0.91
C LEU A 24 1.56 51.68 0.32
N ALA A 25 0.73 52.15 1.24
CA ALA A 25 0.38 51.44 2.46
C ALA A 25 -1.11 51.61 2.72
N LEU A 26 -1.82 50.52 3.00
CA LEU A 26 -3.16 50.60 3.58
C LEU A 26 -3.52 49.35 4.40
N THR A 27 -3.61 49.56 5.72
CA THR A 27 -4.58 48.99 6.68
C THR A 27 -4.81 47.47 6.72
N LEU A 28 -4.42 46.88 7.85
CA LEU A 28 -5.08 45.71 8.44
C LEU A 28 -6.49 46.08 8.93
N ALA A 29 -7.40 45.10 8.95
CA ALA A 29 -8.69 45.19 9.63
C ALA A 29 -8.88 43.98 10.56
N LEU A 30 -9.15 44.23 11.84
CA LEU A 30 -9.60 43.22 12.81
C LEU A 30 -11.07 43.48 13.14
N PRO A 31 -11.93 42.44 13.20
CA PRO A 31 -13.20 42.52 13.91
C PRO A 31 -12.97 42.42 15.43
N GLN A 32 -13.79 43.11 16.21
CA GLN A 32 -13.65 43.20 17.67
C GLN A 32 -14.30 42.02 18.39
N GLN A 33 -13.85 41.73 19.62
CA GLN A 33 -14.59 40.92 20.58
C GLN A 33 -15.71 41.75 21.22
N ALA A 34 -16.84 41.12 21.49
CA ALA A 34 -17.87 41.59 22.41
C ALA A 34 -18.20 40.47 23.40
N ALA A 35 -18.59 40.84 24.62
CA ALA A 35 -18.91 39.91 25.70
C ALA A 35 -20.16 40.39 26.46
N ALA A 36 -20.65 39.55 27.37
CA ALA A 36 -21.97 39.60 27.99
C ALA A 36 -23.14 39.22 27.03
N ASP A 37 -24.27 38.69 27.51
CA ASP A 37 -24.68 38.54 28.91
C ASP A 37 -25.41 37.21 29.20
N SER A 38 -25.50 36.86 30.48
CA SER A 38 -26.09 35.63 31.00
C SER A 38 -27.61 35.72 31.19
N ARG A 39 -28.35 34.65 30.84
CA ARG A 39 -29.69 34.36 31.37
C ARG A 39 -29.90 32.86 31.56
N SER A 40 -30.66 32.53 32.60
CA SER A 40 -30.97 31.17 33.04
C SER A 40 -32.18 30.57 32.33
N GLY A 41 -32.14 29.25 32.14
CA GLY A 41 -33.28 28.40 31.78
C GLY A 41 -33.04 27.03 32.41
N ALA A 42 -34.05 26.48 33.09
CA ALA A 42 -33.91 25.27 33.91
C ALA A 42 -34.74 24.10 33.35
N ALA A 43 -34.54 22.92 33.96
CA ALA A 43 -35.06 21.60 33.58
C ALA A 43 -34.33 20.96 32.36
N GLN A 44 -34.12 19.65 32.32
CA GLN A 44 -34.58 18.60 33.25
C GLN A 44 -33.54 17.47 33.36
N GLU A 45 -33.16 17.10 34.59
CA GLU A 45 -32.28 15.97 34.83
C GLU A 45 -33.05 14.65 34.70
N SER A 46 -32.45 13.65 34.05
CA SER A 46 -32.81 12.25 34.21
C SER A 46 -31.51 11.44 34.33
N GLY A 47 -31.41 10.65 35.38
CA GLY A 47 -30.11 10.19 35.90
C GLY A 47 -29.38 9.22 34.98
N ARG A 48 -28.13 9.54 34.66
CA ARG A 48 -27.14 8.56 34.19
C ARG A 48 -26.31 8.12 35.39
N SER A 49 -26.19 6.81 35.59
CA SER A 49 -25.44 6.24 36.71
C SER A 49 -23.93 6.29 36.43
N ASP A 50 -23.26 7.33 36.89
CA ASP A 50 -21.79 7.43 36.86
C ASP A 50 -21.16 6.50 37.91
N GLY A 51 -21.21 5.20 37.61
CA GLY A 51 -20.29 4.24 38.24
C GLY A 51 -18.88 4.50 37.73
N PRO A 52 -17.85 4.53 38.59
CA PRO A 52 -16.47 4.70 38.14
C PRO A 52 -16.10 3.54 37.21
N ALA A 53 -15.53 3.87 36.04
CA ALA A 53 -15.07 2.87 35.10
C ALA A 53 -14.03 1.96 35.78
N GLU A 54 -14.20 0.64 35.63
CA GLU A 54 -13.26 -0.34 36.19
C GLU A 54 -11.87 -0.10 35.61
N ILE A 55 -10.96 0.41 36.45
CA ILE A 55 -9.55 0.50 36.12
C ILE A 55 -9.01 -0.93 36.12
N SER A 56 -8.99 -1.55 34.94
CA SER A 56 -8.37 -2.85 34.73
C SER A 56 -6.97 -2.85 35.34
N ALA A 57 -6.66 -3.85 36.17
CA ALA A 57 -5.37 -3.98 36.81
C ALA A 57 -4.22 -3.87 35.78
N PRO A 58 -3.07 -3.27 36.12
CA PRO A 58 -1.96 -3.12 35.19
C PRO A 58 -1.56 -4.48 34.64
N ALA A 59 -1.60 -4.63 33.32
CA ALA A 59 -1.23 -5.85 32.63
C ALA A 59 0.20 -6.26 33.02
N SER A 60 0.43 -7.56 33.23
CA SER A 60 1.79 -8.04 33.49
C SER A 60 2.69 -7.77 32.29
N LEU A 61 4.00 -7.61 32.52
CA LEU A 61 4.97 -7.41 31.44
C LEU A 61 4.86 -8.49 30.34
N LYS A 62 4.49 -9.72 30.72
CA LYS A 62 4.26 -10.83 29.77
C LYS A 62 3.05 -10.59 28.87
N GLU A 63 1.95 -10.08 29.41
CA GLU A 63 0.74 -9.74 28.64
C GLU A 63 0.99 -8.52 27.76
N LEU A 64 1.70 -7.51 28.27
CA LEU A 64 2.11 -6.33 27.51
C LEU A 64 3.04 -6.67 26.32
N ILE A 65 4.01 -7.57 26.52
CA ILE A 65 4.87 -8.11 25.46
C ILE A 65 4.06 -8.91 24.43
N ALA A 66 3.03 -9.66 24.85
CA ALA A 66 2.14 -10.38 23.93
C ALA A 66 1.23 -9.45 23.12
N GLU A 67 0.71 -8.39 23.74
CA GLU A 67 -0.03 -7.31 23.07
C GLU A 67 0.86 -6.59 22.05
N GLY A 68 2.09 -6.23 22.44
CA GLY A 68 3.08 -5.63 21.55
C GLY A 68 3.50 -6.52 20.38
N HIS A 69 3.62 -7.83 20.60
CA HIS A 69 3.86 -8.80 19.53
C HIS A 69 2.69 -8.83 18.53
N TYR A 70 1.45 -8.85 19.02
CA TYR A 70 0.27 -8.82 18.16
C TYR A 70 0.16 -7.51 17.37
N LEU A 71 0.49 -6.37 17.99
CA LEU A 71 0.57 -5.08 17.31
C LEU A 71 1.71 -5.03 16.27
N ALA A 72 2.84 -5.70 16.51
CA ALA A 72 3.95 -5.81 15.55
C ALA A 72 3.62 -6.72 14.35
N ILE A 73 2.75 -7.73 14.54
CA ILE A 73 2.13 -8.52 13.47
C ILE A 73 1.14 -7.64 12.69
N LEU A 74 0.20 -6.97 13.36
CA LEU A 74 -0.78 -6.07 12.71
C LEU A 74 -0.11 -4.92 11.94
N GLY A 75 1.04 -4.42 12.41
CA GLY A 75 1.85 -3.38 11.77
C GLY A 75 2.89 -3.91 10.76
N ASP A 76 2.77 -5.16 10.32
CA ASP A 76 3.65 -5.86 9.35
C ASP A 76 5.16 -5.62 9.54
N CYS A 77 5.59 -5.47 10.80
CA CYS A 77 6.92 -4.96 11.13
C CYS A 77 8.01 -5.92 10.63
N ALA A 78 7.71 -7.21 10.59
CA ALA A 78 8.64 -8.25 10.14
C ALA A 78 8.86 -8.26 8.62
N ALA A 79 7.87 -7.97 7.77
CA ALA A 79 8.06 -7.94 6.32
C ALA A 79 9.11 -6.90 5.88
N CYS A 80 9.22 -5.81 6.65
CA CYS A 80 10.24 -4.78 6.45
C CYS A 80 11.54 -5.10 7.21
N HIS A 81 11.44 -5.40 8.52
CA HIS A 81 12.61 -5.43 9.41
C HIS A 81 13.23 -6.82 9.62
N SER A 82 12.62 -7.91 9.16
CA SER A 82 13.25 -9.24 9.08
C SER A 82 13.82 -9.47 7.67
N ALA A 83 14.75 -10.41 7.55
CA ALA A 83 15.35 -10.78 6.27
C ALA A 83 15.83 -12.25 6.29
N PRO A 84 15.83 -12.97 5.15
CA PRO A 84 16.18 -14.39 5.11
C PRO A 84 17.60 -14.66 5.63
N GLY A 85 17.76 -15.74 6.41
CA GLY A 85 19.04 -16.13 7.01
C GLY A 85 19.58 -15.17 8.09
N ARG A 86 18.80 -14.18 8.52
CA ARG A 86 19.15 -13.25 9.62
C ARG A 86 18.17 -13.40 10.79
N PRO A 87 18.56 -13.03 12.03
CA PRO A 87 17.63 -12.97 13.15
C PRO A 87 16.43 -12.05 12.87
N PRO A 88 15.23 -12.34 13.42
CA PRO A 88 14.06 -11.48 13.30
C PRO A 88 14.37 -10.02 13.68
N TYR A 89 13.74 -9.09 12.98
CA TYR A 89 13.84 -7.63 13.21
C TYR A 89 15.25 -7.01 13.11
N SER A 90 16.28 -7.79 12.71
CA SER A 90 17.67 -7.32 12.58
C SER A 90 17.94 -6.42 11.35
N GLY A 91 16.90 -6.03 10.61
CA GLY A 91 16.95 -5.17 9.43
C GLY A 91 17.48 -5.86 8.17
N GLY A 92 17.48 -5.12 7.07
CA GLY A 92 18.02 -5.57 5.78
C GLY A 92 17.00 -5.75 4.65
N GLY A 93 15.68 -5.69 4.93
CA GLY A 93 14.64 -5.61 3.90
C GLY A 93 14.92 -4.45 2.93
N LYS A 94 14.78 -4.71 1.63
CA LYS A 94 15.31 -3.86 0.54
C LYS A 94 14.18 -3.35 -0.35
N PHE A 95 14.09 -2.03 -0.51
CA PHE A 95 13.10 -1.37 -1.38
C PHE A 95 13.80 -0.67 -2.55
N THR A 96 13.33 -0.89 -3.78
CA THR A 96 13.95 -0.39 -5.01
C THR A 96 13.15 0.76 -5.59
N LEU A 97 13.23 1.90 -4.91
CA LEU A 97 12.48 3.11 -5.26
C LEU A 97 13.11 3.86 -6.46
N PRO A 98 12.35 4.71 -7.18
CA PRO A 98 12.89 5.58 -8.24
C PRO A 98 14.00 6.55 -7.76
N ILE A 99 14.10 6.77 -6.45
CA ILE A 99 15.11 7.64 -5.80
C ILE A 99 16.41 6.88 -5.42
N GLY A 100 16.50 5.60 -5.77
CA GLY A 100 17.55 4.67 -5.36
C GLY A 100 17.10 3.69 -4.28
N THR A 101 18.01 2.81 -3.85
CA THR A 101 17.69 1.74 -2.90
C THR A 101 17.73 2.22 -1.45
N ILE A 102 16.73 1.86 -0.66
CA ILE A 102 16.76 2.01 0.80
C ILE A 102 16.66 0.64 1.48
N TYR A 103 17.18 0.55 2.70
CA TYR A 103 17.13 -0.65 3.53
C TYR A 103 16.43 -0.37 4.87
N ALA A 104 15.65 -1.33 5.35
CA ALA A 104 15.07 -1.30 6.68
C ALA A 104 16.16 -1.43 7.76
N THR A 105 16.00 -0.66 8.84
CA THR A 105 16.92 -0.65 9.97
C THR A 105 16.78 -1.89 10.86
N ASN A 106 17.79 -2.17 11.67
CA ASN A 106 17.68 -3.10 12.79
C ASN A 106 16.83 -2.45 13.90
N ILE A 107 15.82 -3.16 14.41
CA ILE A 107 14.94 -2.70 15.51
C ILE A 107 14.89 -3.68 16.68
N THR A 108 15.88 -4.59 16.78
CA THR A 108 16.14 -5.38 17.99
C THR A 108 16.70 -4.48 19.11
N PRO A 109 16.70 -4.91 20.40
CA PRO A 109 17.24 -4.12 21.50
C PRO A 109 18.79 -4.11 21.58
N ASP A 110 19.47 -4.40 20.47
CA ASP A 110 20.92 -4.20 20.40
C ASP A 110 21.28 -2.71 20.56
N ARG A 111 22.26 -2.42 21.41
CA ARG A 111 22.68 -1.06 21.79
C ARG A 111 23.65 -0.37 20.81
N LYS A 112 24.06 -1.03 19.72
CA LYS A 112 25.08 -0.52 18.78
C LYS A 112 24.53 -0.31 17.37
N TYR A 113 23.60 -1.15 16.95
CA TYR A 113 23.01 -1.18 15.61
C TYR A 113 21.48 -1.21 15.63
N GLY A 114 20.87 -1.68 16.72
CA GLY A 114 19.42 -1.69 16.94
C GLY A 114 18.91 -0.43 17.67
N ILE A 115 17.80 -0.58 18.40
CA ILE A 115 17.14 0.50 19.14
C ILE A 115 17.37 0.44 20.67
N GLY A 116 18.32 -0.37 21.15
CA GLY A 116 18.53 -0.63 22.60
C GLY A 116 18.93 0.57 23.48
N ASN A 117 19.11 1.77 22.88
CA ASN A 117 19.36 3.03 23.60
C ASN A 117 18.22 4.06 23.41
N TYR A 118 17.13 3.71 22.71
CA TYR A 118 15.97 4.59 22.56
C TYR A 118 15.21 4.60 23.88
N THR A 119 14.79 5.78 24.35
CA THR A 119 13.71 5.82 25.34
C THR A 119 12.38 5.49 24.65
N GLU A 120 11.36 5.11 25.43
CA GLU A 120 10.00 4.95 24.91
C GLU A 120 9.51 6.22 24.19
N ALA A 121 9.85 7.40 24.72
CA ALA A 121 9.55 8.68 24.07
C ALA A 121 10.26 8.85 22.73
N ASP A 122 11.46 8.30 22.53
CA ASP A 122 12.16 8.32 21.23
C ASP A 122 11.55 7.33 20.25
N PHE A 123 11.19 6.14 20.72
CA PHE A 123 10.46 5.14 19.94
C PHE A 123 9.10 5.67 19.48
N ALA A 124 8.35 6.33 20.37
CA ALA A 124 7.07 6.98 20.06
C ALA A 124 7.20 8.03 18.93
N ARG A 125 8.26 8.86 18.97
CA ARG A 125 8.55 9.87 17.93
C ARG A 125 9.05 9.24 16.64
N ALA A 126 9.81 8.14 16.70
CA ALA A 126 10.28 7.43 15.52
C ALA A 126 9.13 6.74 14.78
N VAL A 127 8.27 6.01 15.50
CA VAL A 127 7.14 5.25 14.93
C VAL A 127 6.02 6.18 14.47
N ARG A 128 5.50 7.07 15.32
CA ARG A 128 4.29 7.87 15.02
C ARG A 128 4.56 9.17 14.26
N GLN A 129 5.81 9.64 14.22
CA GLN A 129 6.16 10.95 13.64
C GLN A 129 7.41 10.91 12.75
N GLY A 130 8.04 9.74 12.57
CA GLY A 130 9.24 9.62 11.74
C GLY A 130 10.41 10.49 12.20
N ILE A 131 10.58 10.74 13.50
CA ILE A 131 11.70 11.50 14.07
C ILE A 131 12.66 10.55 14.80
N LEU A 132 13.91 10.47 14.36
CA LEU A 132 14.97 9.75 15.07
C LEU A 132 15.37 10.48 16.37
N PRO A 133 16.04 9.80 17.33
CA PRO A 133 16.53 10.43 18.56
C PRO A 133 17.40 11.67 18.29
N ASP A 134 18.20 11.63 17.22
CA ASP A 134 19.06 12.72 16.74
C ASP A 134 18.32 13.80 15.91
N GLY A 135 16.99 13.84 15.97
CA GLY A 135 16.14 14.82 15.31
C GLY A 135 15.98 14.63 13.79
N ARG A 136 16.76 13.74 13.16
CA ARG A 136 16.68 13.50 11.71
C ARG A 136 15.36 12.82 11.34
N THR A 137 14.82 13.18 10.18
CA THR A 137 13.56 12.61 9.67
C THR A 137 13.80 11.27 8.96
N LEU A 138 12.91 10.30 9.20
CA LEU A 138 12.85 9.04 8.46
C LEU A 138 12.38 9.26 7.01
N TYR A 139 12.77 8.36 6.11
CA TYR A 139 12.17 8.32 4.77
C TYR A 139 10.70 7.85 4.89
N PRO A 140 9.75 8.45 4.14
CA PRO A 140 8.33 8.10 4.20
C PRO A 140 7.97 6.75 3.55
N ALA A 141 8.96 5.85 3.43
CA ALA A 141 8.73 4.42 3.24
C ALA A 141 8.45 3.70 4.57
N MET A 142 8.87 4.28 5.70
CA MET A 142 8.28 3.93 7.00
C MET A 142 6.90 4.62 7.08
N PRO A 143 5.79 3.89 7.25
CA PRO A 143 4.43 4.45 7.16
C PRO A 143 4.00 5.19 8.45
N TYR A 144 4.89 6.04 8.98
CA TYR A 144 4.60 6.89 10.14
C TYR A 144 3.37 7.81 9.99
N PRO A 145 2.92 8.25 8.79
CA PRO A 145 1.65 8.98 8.67
C PRO A 145 0.41 8.13 9.03
N SER A 146 0.47 6.80 8.86
CA SER A 146 -0.56 5.86 9.32
C SER A 146 -0.39 5.57 10.81
N TYR A 147 0.85 5.30 11.25
CA TYR A 147 1.16 5.05 12.67
C TYR A 147 0.94 6.26 13.59
N ALA A 148 0.74 7.46 13.05
CA ALA A 148 0.30 8.64 13.80
C ALA A 148 -1.00 8.40 14.61
N ARG A 149 -1.80 7.40 14.21
CA ARG A 149 -3.08 7.00 14.85
C ARG A 149 -2.91 6.15 16.12
N LEU A 150 -1.72 5.58 16.36
CA LEU A 150 -1.49 4.69 17.50
C LEU A 150 -1.67 5.42 18.83
N SER A 151 -2.38 4.77 19.76
CA SER A 151 -2.52 5.25 21.14
C SER A 151 -1.19 5.13 21.88
N ASP A 152 -1.09 5.79 23.04
CA ASP A 152 0.10 5.65 23.90
C ASP A 152 0.22 4.23 24.47
N ARG A 153 -0.90 3.52 24.68
CA ARG A 153 -0.90 2.09 25.05
C ARG A 153 -0.31 1.22 23.95
N ASP A 154 -0.73 1.40 22.69
CA ASP A 154 -0.20 0.61 21.57
C ASP A 154 1.33 0.78 21.45
N ILE A 155 1.81 2.02 21.64
CA ILE A 155 3.23 2.35 21.61
C ILE A 155 3.98 1.76 22.81
N HIS A 156 3.40 1.80 24.01
CA HIS A 156 3.99 1.20 25.20
C HIS A 156 4.13 -0.33 25.05
N ALA A 157 3.09 -0.99 24.53
CA ALA A 157 3.10 -2.42 24.24
C ALA A 157 4.13 -2.78 23.17
N LEU A 158 4.14 -2.07 22.03
CA LEU A 158 5.15 -2.23 20.99
C LEU A 158 6.58 -2.01 21.51
N TYR A 159 6.79 -0.98 22.36
CA TYR A 159 8.08 -0.70 22.96
C TYR A 159 8.54 -1.84 23.88
N ALA A 160 7.69 -2.32 24.79
CA ALA A 160 7.99 -3.46 25.65
C ALA A 160 8.30 -4.73 24.84
N TYR A 161 7.55 -5.00 23.76
CA TYR A 161 7.86 -6.12 22.87
C TYR A 161 9.25 -5.99 22.21
N PHE A 162 9.59 -4.84 21.63
CA PHE A 162 10.89 -4.65 20.99
C PHE A 162 12.06 -4.46 21.98
N HIS A 163 11.81 -4.04 23.22
CA HIS A 163 12.85 -3.86 24.25
C HIS A 163 13.15 -5.15 25.02
N ASP A 164 12.10 -5.85 25.46
CA ASP A 164 12.17 -6.98 26.40
C ASP A 164 11.75 -8.33 25.79
N GLY A 165 10.94 -8.32 24.73
CA GLY A 165 10.43 -9.53 24.05
C GLY A 165 11.28 -10.02 22.86
N VAL A 166 12.03 -9.13 22.21
CA VAL A 166 12.84 -9.45 21.02
C VAL A 166 14.31 -9.66 21.38
N ALA A 167 14.93 -10.73 20.87
CA ALA A 167 16.35 -11.00 21.11
C ALA A 167 17.27 -9.95 20.42
N PRO A 168 18.29 -9.41 21.11
CA PRO A 168 19.21 -8.43 20.53
C PRO A 168 20.08 -9.05 19.43
N ALA A 169 20.15 -8.41 18.26
CA ALA A 169 20.98 -8.82 17.15
C ALA A 169 22.01 -7.74 16.80
N ALA A 170 23.30 -8.00 17.06
CA ALA A 170 24.40 -7.05 16.85
C ALA A 170 24.81 -6.88 15.37
N ILE A 171 23.84 -6.67 14.47
CA ILE A 171 24.03 -6.65 13.01
C ILE A 171 23.76 -5.24 12.45
N PRO A 172 24.71 -4.62 11.72
CA PRO A 172 24.47 -3.36 11.04
C PRO A 172 23.45 -3.50 9.89
N SER A 173 22.65 -2.46 9.71
CA SER A 173 21.82 -2.29 8.51
C SER A 173 22.69 -1.84 7.32
N PRO A 174 22.42 -2.30 6.08
CA PRO A 174 23.13 -1.83 4.90
C PRO A 174 22.95 -0.31 4.68
N ARG A 175 23.93 0.34 4.06
CA ARG A 175 23.82 1.77 3.71
C ARG A 175 22.84 1.95 2.55
N ASN A 176 21.93 2.93 2.65
CA ASN A 176 21.05 3.33 1.55
C ASN A 176 21.86 3.78 0.33
N GLY A 177 21.47 3.30 -0.85
CA GLY A 177 21.96 3.72 -2.15
C GLY A 177 21.05 4.76 -2.79
N THR A 178 20.61 5.77 -2.03
CA THR A 178 19.82 6.89 -2.56
C THR A 178 20.73 7.91 -3.24
N ILE A 179 20.32 8.39 -4.41
CA ILE A 179 21.13 9.33 -5.21
C ILE A 179 21.17 10.71 -4.57
N TRP A 180 22.29 11.43 -4.68
CA TRP A 180 22.35 12.84 -4.33
C TRP A 180 21.55 13.67 -5.36
N PRO A 181 20.77 14.69 -4.96
CA PRO A 181 20.58 15.23 -3.60
C PRO A 181 19.47 14.55 -2.77
N LEU A 182 18.76 13.56 -3.32
CA LEU A 182 17.63 12.87 -2.65
C LEU A 182 18.05 12.06 -1.40
N SER A 183 19.35 11.85 -1.18
CA SER A 183 19.93 11.33 0.05
C SER A 183 19.99 12.33 1.21
N MET A 184 19.71 13.63 0.99
CA MET A 184 19.63 14.63 2.04
C MET A 184 18.38 14.41 2.92
N ARG A 185 18.55 14.39 4.26
CA ARG A 185 17.43 14.25 5.21
C ARG A 185 16.75 15.56 5.61
N TRP A 186 17.36 16.72 5.37
CA TRP A 186 16.77 18.01 5.77
C TRP A 186 15.49 18.39 4.97
N PRO A 187 15.34 18.11 3.64
CA PRO A 187 14.10 18.41 2.93
C PRO A 187 12.93 17.54 3.41
N LEU A 188 13.21 16.35 3.96
CA LEU A 188 12.20 15.46 4.53
C LEU A 188 11.54 16.07 5.79
N VAL A 189 12.19 17.01 6.48
CA VAL A 189 11.56 17.78 7.59
C VAL A 189 10.39 18.60 7.05
N ILE A 190 10.58 19.29 5.93
CA ILE A 190 9.54 20.10 5.26
C ILE A 190 8.47 19.19 4.68
N TRP A 191 8.85 18.09 4.02
CA TRP A 191 7.91 17.09 3.50
C TRP A 191 7.01 16.54 4.60
N ARG A 192 7.59 16.14 5.75
CA ARG A 192 6.84 15.65 6.91
C ARG A 192 5.87 16.71 7.42
N TRP A 193 6.33 17.95 7.58
CA TRP A 193 5.48 19.04 8.08
C TRP A 193 4.29 19.36 7.16
N LEU A 194 4.42 19.13 5.85
CA LEU A 194 3.34 19.32 4.88
C LEU A 194 2.37 18.13 4.75
N PHE A 195 2.85 16.88 4.95
CA PHE A 195 2.10 15.67 4.55
C PHE A 195 1.84 14.66 5.67
N ALA A 196 2.45 14.81 6.85
CA ALA A 196 2.16 13.97 8.01
C ALA A 196 1.09 14.62 8.91
N PRO A 197 0.08 13.87 9.38
CA PRO A 197 -0.94 14.40 10.27
C PRO A 197 -0.35 14.67 11.67
N SER A 198 -0.98 15.57 12.43
CA SER A 198 -0.72 15.65 13.87
C SER A 198 -1.32 14.42 14.57
N LEU A 199 -0.67 13.94 15.64
CA LEU A 199 -1.13 12.73 16.36
C LEU A 199 -2.60 12.85 16.78
N ARG A 200 -2.99 14.02 17.32
CA ARG A 200 -4.37 14.28 17.74
C ARG A 200 -5.37 14.25 16.56
N SER A 201 -5.00 14.78 15.40
CA SER A 201 -5.86 14.71 14.21
C SER A 201 -5.93 13.30 13.63
N ALA A 202 -4.84 12.54 13.70
CA ALA A 202 -4.82 11.15 13.25
C ALA A 202 -5.72 10.29 14.15
N GLN A 203 -5.52 10.34 15.46
CA GLN A 203 -6.30 9.57 16.44
C GLN A 203 -7.81 9.87 16.36
N LEU A 204 -8.20 11.15 16.35
CA LEU A 204 -9.61 11.58 16.19
C LEU A 204 -10.26 10.98 14.92
N ASN A 205 -9.59 11.10 13.79
CA ASN A 205 -10.11 10.69 12.49
C ASN A 205 -9.95 9.17 12.24
N THR A 206 -10.01 8.33 13.29
CA THR A 206 -9.85 6.87 13.21
C THR A 206 -11.03 6.13 13.81
N SER A 207 -11.27 6.34 15.11
CA SER A 207 -12.17 5.51 15.92
C SER A 207 -13.45 6.24 16.28
N ASP A 208 -13.32 7.53 16.65
CA ASP A 208 -14.42 8.38 17.13
C ASP A 208 -15.45 8.72 16.02
N GLU A 209 -15.16 8.36 14.76
CA GLU A 209 -16.04 8.53 13.59
C GLU A 209 -17.12 7.45 13.48
N PHE A 210 -16.86 6.23 13.98
CA PHE A 210 -17.70 5.06 13.73
C PHE A 210 -18.47 4.62 14.98
N THR A 211 -19.80 4.67 14.91
CA THR A 211 -20.68 4.18 15.99
C THR A 211 -20.77 2.65 16.07
N ASP A 212 -20.42 1.94 15.00
CA ASP A 212 -20.20 0.49 15.01
C ASP A 212 -18.74 0.21 15.42
N PRO A 213 -18.49 -0.46 16.57
CA PRO A 213 -17.14 -0.74 17.04
C PRO A 213 -16.35 -1.68 16.11
N VAL A 214 -17.02 -2.50 15.28
CA VAL A 214 -16.37 -3.35 14.29
C VAL A 214 -15.86 -2.52 13.11
N LEU A 215 -16.61 -1.49 12.69
CA LEU A 215 -16.14 -0.53 11.69
C LEU A 215 -15.05 0.40 12.23
N ALA A 216 -15.15 0.83 13.50
CA ALA A 216 -14.09 1.58 14.18
C ALA A 216 -12.78 0.78 14.25
N ARG A 217 -12.85 -0.50 14.63
CA ARG A 217 -11.70 -1.40 14.63
C ARG A 217 -11.15 -1.60 13.22
N GLY A 218 -12.01 -1.80 12.22
CA GLY A 218 -11.61 -1.93 10.82
C GLY A 218 -10.89 -0.69 10.29
N ALA A 219 -11.37 0.51 10.62
CA ALA A 219 -10.72 1.78 10.29
C ALA A 219 -9.34 1.89 10.96
N TYR A 220 -9.24 1.60 12.25
CA TYR A 220 -7.95 1.58 12.97
C TYR A 220 -6.93 0.62 12.35
N LEU A 221 -7.36 -0.56 11.92
CA LEU A 221 -6.49 -1.54 11.28
C LEU A 221 -6.05 -1.14 9.87
N VAL A 222 -6.97 -0.65 9.04
CA VAL A 222 -6.70 -0.33 7.62
C VAL A 222 -5.99 1.02 7.46
N GLU A 223 -6.36 2.02 8.25
CA GLU A 223 -5.79 3.37 8.20
C GLU A 223 -4.57 3.57 9.12
N GLY A 224 -4.42 2.70 10.13
CA GLY A 224 -3.34 2.70 11.11
C GLY A 224 -2.31 1.60 10.86
N LEU A 225 -2.33 0.51 11.63
CA LEU A 225 -1.27 -0.50 11.65
C LEU A 225 -1.05 -1.20 10.31
N GLY A 226 -2.11 -1.76 9.70
CA GLY A 226 -2.01 -2.44 8.40
C GLY A 226 -1.75 -1.49 7.22
N HIS A 227 -1.68 -0.18 7.48
CA HIS A 227 -1.20 0.89 6.60
C HIS A 227 -1.58 0.74 5.11
N CYS A 228 -2.81 0.29 4.81
CA CYS A 228 -3.17 -0.17 3.47
C CYS A 228 -3.10 0.96 2.43
N GLY A 229 -3.29 2.21 2.90
CA GLY A 229 -3.11 3.43 2.12
C GLY A 229 -1.73 3.55 1.51
N ALA A 230 -0.68 3.09 2.20
CA ALA A 230 0.70 3.24 1.77
C ALA A 230 0.98 2.59 0.41
N CYS A 231 0.28 1.51 0.08
CA CYS A 231 0.33 0.85 -1.23
C CYS A 231 -0.88 1.19 -2.12
N HIS A 232 -2.10 1.22 -1.58
CA HIS A 232 -3.33 1.25 -2.38
C HIS A 232 -3.94 2.65 -2.60
N THR A 233 -3.43 3.71 -1.97
CA THR A 233 -3.85 5.10 -2.26
C THR A 233 -2.97 5.71 -3.37
N PRO A 234 -3.52 6.50 -4.31
CA PRO A 234 -2.71 7.23 -5.28
C PRO A 234 -1.75 8.20 -4.58
N ARG A 235 -0.49 8.20 -4.99
CA ARG A 235 0.51 9.16 -4.52
C ARG A 235 0.58 10.39 -5.44
N SER A 236 0.85 11.56 -4.86
CA SER A 236 1.10 12.83 -5.55
C SER A 236 2.48 12.84 -6.23
N PHE A 237 2.82 13.93 -6.94
CA PHE A 237 4.17 14.11 -7.49
C PHE A 237 5.26 14.23 -6.40
N THR A 238 4.91 14.58 -5.16
CA THR A 238 5.82 14.59 -4.00
C THR A 238 5.96 13.21 -3.35
N MET A 239 5.35 12.16 -3.93
CA MET A 239 5.24 10.81 -3.37
C MET A 239 4.42 10.72 -2.06
N ALA A 240 3.75 11.79 -1.63
CA ALA A 240 2.78 11.75 -0.52
C ALA A 240 1.48 11.07 -0.97
N GLU A 241 0.82 10.34 -0.08
CA GLU A 241 -0.53 9.81 -0.34
C GLU A 241 -1.54 10.95 -0.49
N GLN A 242 -2.45 10.86 -1.46
CA GLN A 242 -3.49 11.86 -1.68
C GLN A 242 -4.62 11.82 -0.62
N ALA A 243 -4.59 10.82 0.26
CA ALA A 243 -5.52 10.63 1.36
C ALA A 243 -4.90 9.71 2.42
N LEU A 244 -5.16 9.96 3.70
CA LEU A 244 -4.80 9.04 4.79
C LEU A 244 -6.02 8.38 5.44
N THR A 245 -7.23 8.76 5.02
CA THR A 245 -8.51 8.24 5.51
C THR A 245 -9.56 8.11 4.39
N GLY A 246 -10.45 7.13 4.52
CA GLY A 246 -11.63 6.95 3.67
C GLY A 246 -12.73 7.99 3.91
N HIS A 247 -12.70 8.70 5.04
CA HIS A 247 -13.67 9.71 5.41
C HIS A 247 -13.73 10.85 4.37
N HIS A 248 -14.85 10.94 3.66
CA HIS A 248 -15.14 11.85 2.54
C HIS A 248 -14.14 11.91 1.36
N ASN A 249 -12.95 11.31 1.47
CA ASN A 249 -11.91 11.34 0.44
C ASN A 249 -11.95 10.08 -0.44
N LYS A 250 -12.41 10.25 -1.68
CA LYS A 250 -12.49 9.18 -2.68
C LYS A 250 -11.12 8.69 -3.17
N ALA A 251 -10.02 9.40 -2.93
CA ALA A 251 -8.69 8.93 -3.35
C ALA A 251 -8.18 7.78 -2.47
N TYR A 252 -8.58 7.71 -1.19
CA TYR A 252 -8.09 6.68 -0.27
C TYR A 252 -8.41 5.27 -0.77
N LEU A 253 -7.39 4.43 -0.87
CA LEU A 253 -7.45 3.06 -1.40
C LEU A 253 -7.97 2.90 -2.84
N ALA A 254 -8.03 3.98 -3.63
CA ALA A 254 -8.59 3.97 -4.99
C ALA A 254 -7.69 3.32 -6.07
N GLY A 255 -6.58 2.69 -5.68
CA GLY A 255 -5.54 2.14 -6.54
C GLY A 255 -4.24 2.92 -6.42
N GLY A 256 -3.12 2.21 -6.28
CA GLY A 256 -1.81 2.79 -6.03
C GLY A 256 -1.05 3.26 -7.27
N GLN A 257 0.23 3.53 -7.08
CA GLN A 257 1.22 3.52 -8.15
C GLN A 257 1.92 2.14 -8.19
N SER A 258 2.81 1.89 -9.15
CA SER A 258 3.62 0.68 -9.16
C SER A 258 4.74 0.73 -8.11
N ILE A 259 4.81 -0.25 -7.20
CA ILE A 259 5.81 -0.37 -6.13
C ILE A 259 6.62 -1.65 -6.36
N ASP A 260 7.95 -1.55 -6.43
CA ASP A 260 8.88 -2.64 -6.78
C ASP A 260 8.44 -3.46 -8.03
N GLY A 261 7.77 -2.78 -8.98
CA GLY A 261 7.25 -3.35 -10.22
C GLY A 261 5.77 -3.81 -10.17
N TRP A 262 5.15 -3.87 -9.00
CA TRP A 262 3.77 -4.35 -8.80
C TRP A 262 2.76 -3.20 -8.77
N PHE A 263 1.70 -3.26 -9.57
CA PHE A 263 0.59 -2.31 -9.48
C PHE A 263 -0.41 -2.75 -8.39
N ALA A 264 -0.66 -1.87 -7.41
CA ALA A 264 -1.63 -2.09 -6.35
C ALA A 264 -3.07 -1.72 -6.82
N PRO A 265 -4.03 -2.68 -6.86
CA PRO A 265 -5.40 -2.43 -7.30
C PRO A 265 -6.19 -1.55 -6.32
N SER A 266 -7.42 -1.16 -6.69
CA SER A 266 -8.33 -0.49 -5.75
C SER A 266 -8.82 -1.47 -4.68
N LEU A 267 -8.90 -1.03 -3.42
CA LEU A 267 -9.60 -1.77 -2.36
C LEU A 267 -11.01 -1.20 -2.09
N ARG A 268 -11.50 -0.27 -2.92
CA ARG A 268 -12.86 0.25 -2.86
C ARG A 268 -13.81 -0.59 -3.74
N GLY A 269 -15.10 -0.29 -3.66
CA GLY A 269 -16.18 -1.01 -4.35
C GLY A 269 -16.26 -0.88 -5.88
N GLU A 270 -15.16 -0.65 -6.61
CA GLU A 270 -15.14 -0.77 -8.07
C GLU A 270 -15.53 -2.19 -8.51
N ASN A 271 -16.46 -2.32 -9.47
CA ASN A 271 -16.95 -3.63 -9.89
C ASN A 271 -15.90 -4.41 -10.71
N ARG A 272 -15.14 -3.73 -11.57
CA ARG A 272 -14.07 -4.34 -12.36
C ARG A 272 -12.75 -4.27 -11.59
N THR A 273 -12.28 -3.07 -11.23
CA THR A 273 -10.89 -2.85 -10.78
C THR A 273 -10.67 -2.85 -9.25
N GLY A 274 -11.66 -3.31 -8.47
CA GLY A 274 -11.57 -3.38 -7.02
C GLY A 274 -12.47 -4.44 -6.38
N LEU A 275 -12.84 -4.22 -5.11
CA LEU A 275 -13.54 -5.17 -4.24
C LEU A 275 -15.08 -5.12 -4.39
N GLY A 276 -15.59 -4.56 -5.48
CA GLY A 276 -17.04 -4.44 -5.72
C GLY A 276 -17.76 -5.80 -5.81
N ARG A 277 -17.13 -6.80 -6.44
CA ARG A 277 -17.68 -8.17 -6.59
C ARG A 277 -17.33 -9.15 -5.46
N TRP A 278 -16.32 -8.84 -4.63
CA TRP A 278 -15.86 -9.72 -3.54
C TRP A 278 -16.85 -9.70 -2.37
N SER A 279 -17.08 -10.82 -1.70
CA SER A 279 -17.82 -10.85 -0.43
C SER A 279 -16.92 -10.48 0.77
N GLU A 280 -17.51 -10.31 1.96
CA GLU A 280 -16.75 -10.17 3.21
C GLU A 280 -15.87 -11.41 3.46
N SER A 281 -16.43 -12.60 3.22
CA SER A 281 -15.73 -13.89 3.33
C SER A 281 -14.57 -14.05 2.36
N ASP A 282 -14.66 -13.52 1.13
CA ASP A 282 -13.55 -13.63 0.16
C ASP A 282 -12.37 -12.72 0.54
N ILE A 283 -12.65 -11.55 1.12
CA ILE A 283 -11.63 -10.66 1.67
C ILE A 283 -10.97 -11.31 2.90
N VAL A 284 -11.75 -11.89 3.82
CA VAL A 284 -11.21 -12.64 4.96
C VAL A 284 -10.37 -13.83 4.50
N ALA A 285 -10.84 -14.62 3.52
CA ALA A 285 -10.08 -15.73 2.95
C ALA A 285 -8.75 -15.27 2.32
N PHE A 286 -8.78 -14.20 1.53
CA PHE A 286 -7.58 -13.63 0.90
C PHE A 286 -6.57 -13.12 1.93
N LEU A 287 -7.02 -12.42 2.97
CA LEU A 287 -6.11 -11.91 4.00
C LEU A 287 -5.56 -13.05 4.87
N LYS A 288 -6.39 -14.03 5.23
CA LYS A 288 -6.01 -15.18 6.06
C LYS A 288 -5.12 -16.19 5.34
N THR A 289 -5.25 -16.34 4.02
CA THR A 289 -4.62 -17.44 3.25
C THR A 289 -3.87 -17.01 1.98
N GLY A 290 -3.98 -15.75 1.56
CA GLY A 290 -3.49 -15.29 0.26
C GLY A 290 -4.30 -15.80 -0.94
N ARG A 291 -5.45 -16.45 -0.72
CA ARG A 291 -6.23 -17.17 -1.74
C ARG A 291 -7.72 -16.89 -1.57
N ALA A 292 -8.43 -16.59 -2.65
CA ALA A 292 -9.88 -16.37 -2.69
C ALA A 292 -10.46 -16.80 -4.06
N PRO A 293 -11.79 -16.98 -4.19
CA PRO A 293 -12.41 -17.29 -5.47
C PRO A 293 -12.09 -16.28 -6.58
N GLU A 294 -11.97 -15.00 -6.24
CA GLU A 294 -11.71 -13.88 -7.18
C GLU A 294 -10.23 -13.72 -7.56
N GLY A 295 -9.29 -14.32 -6.83
CA GLY A 295 -7.87 -14.10 -7.06
C GLY A 295 -6.91 -14.67 -5.99
N ALA A 296 -5.63 -14.49 -6.26
CA ALA A 296 -4.51 -14.91 -5.41
C ALA A 296 -3.61 -13.70 -5.07
N VAL A 297 -2.91 -13.78 -3.95
CA VAL A 297 -1.86 -12.82 -3.58
C VAL A 297 -0.64 -12.98 -4.49
N PHE A 298 0.05 -11.88 -4.78
CA PHE A 298 1.25 -11.84 -5.60
C PHE A 298 2.19 -10.72 -5.15
N GLY A 299 3.48 -10.88 -5.46
CA GLY A 299 4.47 -9.80 -5.34
C GLY A 299 4.55 -9.16 -3.96
N ALA A 300 4.48 -7.83 -3.90
CA ALA A 300 4.65 -7.06 -2.66
C ALA A 300 3.56 -7.30 -1.58
N MET A 301 2.43 -7.91 -1.93
CA MET A 301 1.38 -8.28 -0.95
C MET A 301 1.64 -9.66 -0.31
N THR A 302 2.47 -10.52 -0.92
CA THR A 302 2.75 -11.86 -0.38
C THR A 302 3.46 -11.81 0.98
N PRO A 303 4.46 -10.92 1.23
CA PRO A 303 5.01 -10.70 2.57
C PRO A 303 3.94 -10.28 3.59
N VAL A 304 3.03 -9.35 3.23
CA VAL A 304 1.96 -8.87 4.12
C VAL A 304 1.07 -10.03 4.60
N VAL A 305 0.74 -10.97 3.71
CA VAL A 305 -0.03 -12.16 4.09
C VAL A 305 0.78 -13.08 5.02
N VAL A 306 2.06 -13.33 4.71
CA VAL A 306 2.90 -14.30 5.46
C VAL A 306 3.35 -13.78 6.84
N HIS A 307 3.66 -12.48 6.95
CA HIS A 307 4.18 -11.87 8.18
C HIS A 307 3.11 -11.18 9.03
N SER A 308 2.00 -10.76 8.42
CA SER A 308 0.88 -10.10 9.09
C SER A 308 -0.42 -10.90 8.99
N THR A 309 -1.15 -10.83 7.88
CA THR A 309 -2.61 -11.07 7.89
C THR A 309 -3.04 -12.53 7.94
N SER A 310 -2.13 -13.50 7.78
CA SER A 310 -2.40 -14.92 8.09
C SER A 310 -2.19 -15.28 9.56
N LEU A 311 -1.63 -14.36 10.36
CA LEU A 311 -1.34 -14.53 11.79
C LEU A 311 -2.27 -13.69 12.70
N THR A 312 -3.18 -12.90 12.12
CA THR A 312 -4.15 -12.07 12.84
C THR A 312 -5.41 -12.85 13.21
N THR A 313 -6.21 -12.32 14.14
CA THR A 313 -7.48 -12.96 14.53
C THR A 313 -8.58 -12.78 13.47
N ASP A 314 -9.46 -13.77 13.35
CA ASP A 314 -10.61 -13.70 12.43
C ASP A 314 -11.51 -12.48 12.70
N ALA A 315 -11.64 -12.05 13.96
CA ALA A 315 -12.38 -10.84 14.33
C ALA A 315 -11.78 -9.57 13.69
N ASP A 316 -10.46 -9.42 13.71
CA ASP A 316 -9.75 -8.30 13.08
C ASP A 316 -9.81 -8.40 11.54
N LEU A 317 -9.77 -9.60 10.96
CA LEU A 317 -9.96 -9.81 9.52
C LEU A 317 -11.38 -9.45 9.05
N HIS A 318 -12.41 -9.82 9.82
CA HIS A 318 -13.79 -9.40 9.55
C HIS A 318 -13.97 -7.89 9.72
N ALA A 319 -13.32 -7.26 10.70
CA ALA A 319 -13.32 -5.80 10.87
C ALA A 319 -12.71 -5.08 9.66
N ILE A 320 -11.52 -5.53 9.21
CA ILE A 320 -10.89 -5.04 7.97
C ILE A 320 -11.82 -5.21 6.77
N ALA A 321 -12.38 -6.41 6.57
CA ALA A 321 -13.25 -6.70 5.44
C ALA A 321 -14.50 -5.81 5.41
N ARG A 322 -15.17 -5.60 6.55
CA ARG A 322 -16.33 -4.70 6.67
C ARG A 322 -15.99 -3.26 6.36
N PHE A 323 -14.89 -2.75 6.92
CA PHE A 323 -14.41 -1.41 6.62
C PHE A 323 -14.13 -1.24 5.12
N LEU A 324 -13.45 -2.19 4.47
CA LEU A 324 -13.21 -2.14 3.03
C LEU A 324 -14.51 -2.19 2.20
N LYS A 325 -15.48 -3.04 2.58
CA LYS A 325 -16.78 -3.14 1.90
C LYS A 325 -17.63 -1.86 2.03
N GLN A 326 -17.44 -1.02 3.06
CA GLN A 326 -18.14 0.26 3.17
C GLN A 326 -17.65 1.32 2.16
N LEU A 327 -16.43 1.16 1.63
CA LEU A 327 -15.80 2.14 0.75
C LEU A 327 -16.44 2.14 -0.65
N ARG A 328 -17.44 3.02 -0.83
CA ARG A 328 -18.05 3.30 -2.14
C ARG A 328 -16.98 3.55 -3.22
N PRO A 329 -17.19 3.08 -4.47
CA PRO A 329 -16.24 3.27 -5.56
C PRO A 329 -15.85 4.73 -5.76
N ALA A 330 -14.56 4.95 -6.05
CA ALA A 330 -14.04 6.21 -6.54
C ALA A 330 -14.39 6.43 -8.02
N ARG A 331 -14.48 5.34 -8.80
CA ARG A 331 -14.79 5.33 -10.24
C ARG A 331 -16.06 4.53 -10.53
N VAL A 332 -16.97 5.09 -11.32
CA VAL A 332 -18.08 4.31 -11.88
C VAL A 332 -17.56 3.49 -13.06
N GLU A 333 -17.87 2.19 -13.07
CA GLU A 333 -17.41 1.23 -14.07
C GLU A 333 -18.61 0.39 -14.55
N THR A 334 -18.67 0.08 -15.84
CA THR A 334 -19.63 -0.90 -16.38
C THR A 334 -19.37 -2.26 -15.72
N PRO A 335 -20.38 -2.92 -15.11
CA PRO A 335 -20.18 -4.21 -14.44
C PRO A 335 -19.48 -5.23 -15.34
N TRP A 336 -18.62 -6.06 -14.75
CA TRP A 336 -18.04 -7.18 -15.48
C TRP A 336 -19.10 -8.27 -15.68
N VAL A 337 -19.17 -8.78 -16.91
CA VAL A 337 -20.00 -9.90 -17.32
C VAL A 337 -19.09 -10.87 -18.07
N TYR A 338 -19.19 -12.16 -17.74
CA TYR A 338 -18.40 -13.20 -18.38
C TYR A 338 -18.81 -13.40 -19.85
N ASP A 339 -17.85 -13.26 -20.76
CA ASP A 339 -18.02 -13.56 -22.19
C ASP A 339 -17.54 -14.99 -22.53
N PRO A 340 -18.42 -15.90 -22.97
CA PRO A 340 -18.03 -17.26 -23.34
C PRO A 340 -17.28 -17.34 -24.69
N ALA A 341 -17.22 -16.29 -25.52
CA ALA A 341 -16.72 -16.38 -26.90
C ALA A 341 -15.29 -16.93 -27.00
N ALA A 342 -14.37 -16.46 -26.15
CA ALA A 342 -13.00 -16.99 -26.09
C ALA A 342 -12.99 -18.48 -25.68
N THR A 343 -13.82 -18.85 -24.70
CA THR A 343 -13.95 -20.23 -24.20
C THR A 343 -14.52 -21.18 -25.25
N ILE A 344 -15.45 -20.70 -26.09
CA ILE A 344 -16.02 -21.45 -27.21
C ILE A 344 -14.94 -21.66 -28.28
N ALA A 345 -14.25 -20.59 -28.72
CA ALA A 345 -13.16 -20.67 -29.70
C ALA A 345 -12.07 -21.68 -29.27
N LEU A 346 -11.55 -21.55 -28.04
CA LEU A 346 -10.53 -22.46 -27.51
C LEU A 346 -11.00 -23.92 -27.44
N LYS A 347 -12.29 -24.18 -27.15
CA LYS A 347 -12.86 -25.54 -27.13
C LYS A 347 -13.02 -26.15 -28.53
N HIS A 348 -13.20 -25.33 -29.57
CA HIS A 348 -13.18 -25.75 -30.97
C HIS A 348 -11.78 -25.75 -31.59
N ALA A 349 -10.72 -25.62 -30.77
CA ALA A 349 -9.33 -25.46 -31.19
C ALA A 349 -9.05 -24.23 -32.10
N ASP A 350 -9.97 -23.26 -32.15
CA ASP A 350 -9.72 -21.98 -32.78
C ASP A 350 -8.75 -21.16 -31.92
N VAL A 351 -7.50 -21.13 -32.39
CA VAL A 351 -6.40 -20.34 -31.85
C VAL A 351 -5.96 -19.23 -32.81
N SER A 352 -6.85 -18.80 -33.72
CA SER A 352 -6.60 -17.71 -34.68
C SER A 352 -6.36 -16.37 -34.00
N GLN A 353 -6.97 -16.14 -32.82
CA GLN A 353 -6.72 -14.94 -32.03
C GLN A 353 -5.27 -14.91 -31.54
N ARG A 354 -4.59 -13.78 -31.79
CA ARG A 354 -3.19 -13.58 -31.43
C ARG A 354 -2.98 -13.74 -29.92
N GLY A 355 -2.19 -14.73 -29.52
CA GLY A 355 -1.94 -15.11 -28.12
C GLY A 355 -2.69 -16.36 -27.65
N ALA A 356 -3.78 -16.76 -28.32
CA ALA A 356 -4.57 -17.94 -27.95
C ALA A 356 -3.78 -19.26 -28.02
N SER A 357 -2.94 -19.42 -29.06
CA SER A 357 -2.07 -20.59 -29.21
C SER A 357 -1.01 -20.67 -28.11
N VAL A 358 -0.49 -19.54 -27.62
CA VAL A 358 0.41 -19.49 -26.47
C VAL A 358 -0.36 -19.83 -25.19
N TYR A 359 -1.57 -19.30 -25.02
CA TYR A 359 -2.43 -19.56 -23.87
C TYR A 359 -2.74 -21.06 -23.71
N VAL A 360 -3.21 -21.73 -24.76
CA VAL A 360 -3.52 -23.17 -24.73
C VAL A 360 -2.28 -24.00 -24.36
N ASN A 361 -1.14 -23.72 -24.98
CA ASN A 361 0.09 -24.51 -24.82
C ASN A 361 0.86 -24.23 -23.51
N ARG A 362 0.55 -23.15 -22.78
CA ARG A 362 1.36 -22.67 -21.63
C ARG A 362 0.59 -22.29 -20.37
N CYS A 363 -0.71 -22.00 -20.46
CA CYS A 363 -1.49 -21.41 -19.37
C CYS A 363 -2.81 -22.16 -19.08
N ALA A 364 -3.48 -22.67 -20.11
CA ALA A 364 -4.82 -23.26 -20.00
C ALA A 364 -4.89 -24.53 -19.13
N ALA A 365 -3.77 -25.23 -18.93
CA ALA A 365 -3.69 -26.39 -18.04
C ALA A 365 -3.88 -26.03 -16.54
N CYS A 366 -3.59 -24.78 -16.15
CA CYS A 366 -3.75 -24.30 -14.78
C CYS A 366 -4.91 -23.29 -14.65
N HIS A 367 -5.13 -22.43 -15.66
CA HIS A 367 -6.18 -21.41 -15.61
C HIS A 367 -7.49 -21.80 -16.34
N GLY A 368 -7.54 -22.99 -16.95
CA GLY A 368 -8.67 -23.50 -17.72
C GLY A 368 -8.84 -22.81 -19.08
N THR A 369 -9.52 -23.47 -20.03
CA THR A 369 -9.94 -22.81 -21.30
C THR A 369 -11.06 -21.78 -21.09
N ASN A 370 -11.72 -21.82 -19.94
CA ASN A 370 -12.70 -20.85 -19.47
C ASN A 370 -12.09 -19.67 -18.69
N GLY A 371 -10.79 -19.68 -18.42
CA GLY A 371 -10.12 -18.65 -17.61
C GLY A 371 -10.58 -18.59 -16.15
N LEU A 372 -11.36 -19.55 -15.65
CA LEU A 372 -11.86 -19.54 -14.25
C LEU A 372 -10.86 -20.17 -13.26
N GLY A 373 -9.80 -20.82 -13.74
CA GLY A 373 -8.84 -21.53 -12.89
C GLY A 373 -9.44 -22.73 -12.17
N TYR A 374 -8.87 -23.07 -11.03
CA TYR A 374 -9.34 -24.15 -10.15
C TYR A 374 -9.38 -23.65 -8.72
N GLY A 375 -10.59 -23.39 -8.24
CA GLY A 375 -10.88 -22.99 -6.87
C GLY A 375 -12.22 -23.54 -6.39
N THR A 376 -12.47 -23.37 -5.09
CA THR A 376 -13.70 -23.76 -4.39
C THR A 376 -14.19 -22.56 -3.56
N PRO A 377 -15.41 -22.55 -3.02
CA PRO A 377 -15.82 -21.49 -2.10
C PRO A 377 -14.77 -21.25 -1.00
N GLY A 378 -14.32 -19.99 -0.86
CA GLY A 378 -13.32 -19.57 0.11
C GLY A 378 -11.84 -19.89 -0.20
N THR A 379 -11.46 -20.48 -1.35
CA THR A 379 -10.03 -20.65 -1.71
C THR A 379 -9.79 -20.93 -3.20
N THR A 380 -8.55 -20.72 -3.67
CA THR A 380 -8.11 -21.10 -5.02
C THR A 380 -6.72 -21.71 -5.03
N ALA A 381 -6.52 -22.73 -5.86
CA ALA A 381 -5.20 -23.31 -6.15
C ALA A 381 -4.57 -22.65 -7.38
N PHE A 382 -5.38 -22.34 -8.39
CA PHE A 382 -4.99 -21.56 -9.55
C PHE A 382 -6.02 -20.45 -9.78
N PRO A 383 -5.67 -19.16 -9.62
CA PRO A 383 -6.62 -18.07 -9.62
C PRO A 383 -7.31 -17.89 -10.97
N PRO A 384 -8.53 -17.32 -10.99
CA PRO A 384 -9.17 -16.95 -12.24
C PRO A 384 -8.38 -15.86 -12.96
N LEU A 385 -8.44 -15.91 -14.28
CA LEU A 385 -8.07 -14.84 -15.19
C LEU A 385 -9.31 -14.11 -15.72
N ALA A 386 -10.42 -14.82 -15.89
CA ALA A 386 -11.72 -14.26 -16.22
C ALA A 386 -12.26 -13.45 -15.03
N GLY A 387 -12.50 -12.15 -15.23
CA GLY A 387 -13.05 -11.28 -14.19
C GLY A 387 -12.09 -10.93 -13.06
N ASN A 388 -10.79 -11.21 -13.19
CA ASN A 388 -9.79 -10.85 -12.18
C ASN A 388 -9.53 -9.32 -12.18
N PRO A 389 -9.68 -8.60 -11.04
CA PRO A 389 -9.56 -7.15 -11.01
C PRO A 389 -8.23 -6.60 -11.52
N VAL A 390 -7.12 -7.30 -11.23
CA VAL A 390 -5.76 -6.87 -11.59
C VAL A 390 -5.52 -6.97 -13.11
N LEU A 391 -6.23 -7.89 -13.78
CA LEU A 391 -6.15 -8.04 -15.24
C LEU A 391 -7.01 -7.00 -15.96
N MET A 392 -8.02 -6.46 -15.30
CA MET A 392 -8.89 -5.40 -15.83
C MET A 392 -8.39 -3.96 -15.60
N THR A 393 -7.25 -3.78 -14.91
CA THR A 393 -6.62 -2.47 -14.74
C THR A 393 -6.13 -1.89 -16.07
N ARG A 394 -5.99 -0.55 -16.14
CA ARG A 394 -5.46 0.14 -17.33
C ARG A 394 -3.99 -0.20 -17.63
N THR A 395 -3.22 -0.61 -16.63
CA THR A 395 -1.76 -0.69 -16.70
C THR A 395 -1.31 -2.15 -16.52
N PRO A 396 -0.46 -2.72 -17.41
CA PRO A 396 -0.26 -4.16 -17.50
C PRO A 396 0.93 -4.70 -16.66
N GLU A 397 1.45 -3.95 -15.70
CA GLU A 397 2.71 -4.25 -15.01
C GLU A 397 2.67 -5.60 -14.30
N SER A 398 1.72 -5.81 -13.38
CA SER A 398 1.65 -7.02 -12.56
C SER A 398 1.49 -8.28 -13.41
N VAL A 399 0.62 -8.27 -14.44
CA VAL A 399 0.44 -9.44 -15.32
C VAL A 399 1.65 -9.73 -16.19
N VAL A 400 2.35 -8.71 -16.68
CA VAL A 400 3.60 -8.92 -17.43
C VAL A 400 4.71 -9.44 -16.52
N HIS A 401 4.81 -8.95 -15.28
CA HIS A 401 5.79 -9.46 -14.32
C HIS A 401 5.48 -10.89 -13.86
N ILE A 402 4.23 -11.24 -13.54
CA ILE A 402 3.80 -12.62 -13.25
C ILE A 402 4.17 -13.57 -14.40
N ILE A 403 3.88 -13.21 -15.66
CA ILE A 403 4.24 -14.06 -16.81
C ILE A 403 5.77 -14.14 -17.00
N GLN A 404 6.52 -13.07 -16.71
CA GLN A 404 7.97 -13.05 -16.89
C GLN A 404 8.70 -13.80 -15.76
N ALA A 405 8.58 -13.34 -14.51
CA ALA A 405 9.27 -13.84 -13.33
C ALA A 405 8.66 -15.13 -12.75
N GLY A 406 7.41 -15.44 -13.11
CA GLY A 406 6.59 -16.34 -12.31
C GLY A 406 6.09 -15.63 -11.05
N ASP A 407 5.37 -16.38 -10.22
CA ASP A 407 4.93 -15.96 -8.89
C ASP A 407 4.57 -17.20 -8.06
N ALA A 408 4.50 -17.08 -6.73
CA ALA A 408 4.31 -18.24 -5.86
C ALA A 408 3.35 -17.95 -4.69
N LEU A 409 2.32 -18.79 -4.59
CA LEU A 409 1.39 -18.80 -3.46
C LEU A 409 2.07 -19.41 -2.23
N ALA A 410 2.58 -18.55 -1.35
CA ALA A 410 3.30 -18.97 -0.15
C ALA A 410 2.46 -19.87 0.77
N PRO A 411 3.08 -20.81 1.50
CA PRO A 411 2.42 -21.60 2.53
C PRO A 411 2.26 -20.77 3.81
N VAL A 412 1.08 -20.82 4.41
CA VAL A 412 0.73 -20.17 5.68
C VAL A 412 0.00 -21.16 6.59
N PRO A 413 -0.13 -20.93 7.92
CA PRO A 413 -0.71 -21.92 8.84
C PRO A 413 -2.13 -22.38 8.47
N SER A 414 -2.90 -21.49 7.84
CA SER A 414 -4.27 -21.70 7.33
C SER A 414 -4.32 -22.36 5.94
N ALA A 415 -3.22 -22.37 5.19
CA ALA A 415 -3.12 -22.87 3.82
C ALA A 415 -1.68 -23.34 3.52
N PRO A 416 -1.29 -24.57 3.93
CA PRO A 416 0.09 -25.04 3.87
C PRO A 416 0.56 -25.47 2.47
N SER A 417 -0.34 -25.58 1.48
CA SER A 417 -0.01 -26.01 0.11
C SER A 417 0.56 -24.87 -0.72
N ALA A 418 1.86 -24.88 -0.99
CA ALA A 418 2.49 -23.95 -1.94
C ALA A 418 2.09 -24.28 -3.39
N PHE A 419 1.84 -23.25 -4.21
CA PHE A 419 1.56 -23.40 -5.65
C PHE A 419 2.35 -22.35 -6.45
N ASP A 420 3.16 -22.81 -7.41
CA ASP A 420 4.07 -21.95 -8.18
C ASP A 420 3.58 -21.77 -9.62
N MET A 421 3.50 -20.52 -10.09
CA MET A 421 3.41 -20.20 -11.51
C MET A 421 4.83 -20.02 -12.07
N PRO A 422 5.28 -20.85 -13.03
CA PRO A 422 6.67 -20.85 -13.46
C PRO A 422 7.02 -19.64 -14.36
N PRO A 423 8.26 -19.11 -14.30
CA PRO A 423 8.72 -18.05 -15.19
C PRO A 423 8.68 -18.43 -16.67
N PHE A 424 8.23 -17.49 -17.51
CA PHE A 424 8.32 -17.59 -18.97
C PHE A 424 9.28 -16.59 -19.61
N VAL A 425 9.97 -15.71 -18.86
CA VAL A 425 10.92 -14.70 -19.41
C VAL A 425 12.01 -15.28 -20.31
N HIS A 426 12.44 -16.52 -20.05
CA HIS A 426 13.40 -17.30 -20.85
C HIS A 426 12.74 -18.35 -21.78
N LYS A 427 11.45 -18.62 -21.63
CA LYS A 427 10.70 -19.64 -22.40
C LYS A 427 9.88 -19.06 -23.55
N LEU A 428 9.53 -17.78 -23.47
CA LEU A 428 8.74 -17.05 -24.47
C LEU A 428 9.46 -15.74 -24.87
N PRO A 429 9.54 -15.42 -26.17
CA PRO A 429 10.00 -14.10 -26.62
C PRO A 429 9.01 -13.00 -26.23
N ALA A 430 9.49 -11.74 -26.22
CA ALA A 430 8.76 -10.62 -25.63
C ALA A 430 7.49 -10.19 -26.40
N ASP A 431 7.34 -10.65 -27.64
CA ASP A 431 6.11 -10.57 -28.44
C ASP A 431 5.11 -11.65 -28.03
N GLN A 432 5.49 -12.92 -27.93
CA GLN A 432 4.58 -13.98 -27.44
C GLN A 432 4.05 -13.68 -26.01
N ILE A 433 4.86 -13.06 -25.15
CA ILE A 433 4.42 -12.57 -23.84
C ILE A 433 3.42 -11.40 -23.96
N ALA A 434 3.65 -10.46 -24.89
CA ALA A 434 2.72 -9.36 -25.15
C ALA A 434 1.38 -9.88 -25.71
N ASP A 435 1.44 -10.89 -26.58
CA ASP A 435 0.30 -11.50 -27.24
C ASP A 435 -0.57 -12.28 -26.24
N VAL A 436 0.02 -13.16 -25.43
CA VAL A 436 -0.75 -13.94 -24.43
C VAL A 436 -1.32 -13.03 -23.33
N ALA A 437 -0.57 -12.01 -22.90
CA ALA A 437 -1.08 -11.02 -21.95
C ALA A 437 -2.23 -10.17 -22.55
N SER A 438 -2.17 -9.85 -23.85
CA SER A 438 -3.27 -9.16 -24.55
C SER A 438 -4.51 -10.04 -24.70
N PHE A 439 -4.33 -11.32 -25.05
CA PHE A 439 -5.41 -12.31 -25.12
C PHE A 439 -6.12 -12.43 -23.76
N ILE A 440 -5.37 -12.68 -22.68
CA ILE A 440 -5.89 -12.78 -21.30
C ILE A 440 -6.62 -11.50 -20.88
N ARG A 441 -6.11 -10.32 -21.24
CA ARG A 441 -6.71 -9.01 -20.90
C ARG A 441 -7.95 -8.67 -21.72
N LYS A 442 -8.16 -9.30 -22.89
CA LYS A 442 -9.36 -9.11 -23.73
C LYS A 442 -10.44 -10.17 -23.47
N ALA A 443 -10.05 -11.42 -23.26
CA ALA A 443 -10.93 -12.57 -23.13
C ALA A 443 -11.89 -12.48 -21.92
N TRP A 444 -12.96 -13.27 -21.95
CA TRP A 444 -13.91 -13.44 -20.84
C TRP A 444 -14.52 -12.15 -20.28
N GLY A 445 -14.70 -11.15 -21.15
CA GLY A 445 -15.27 -9.85 -20.80
C GLY A 445 -14.32 -8.92 -20.03
N ASN A 446 -13.03 -9.27 -19.91
CA ASN A 446 -12.03 -8.46 -19.21
C ASN A 446 -11.82 -7.08 -19.88
N ASP A 447 -11.83 -7.04 -21.21
CA ASP A 447 -11.84 -5.84 -22.07
C ASP A 447 -10.83 -4.73 -21.70
N ALA A 448 -9.64 -5.12 -21.23
CA ALA A 448 -8.59 -4.19 -20.82
C ALA A 448 -7.60 -3.89 -21.97
N PRO A 449 -6.91 -2.73 -21.93
CA PRO A 449 -5.99 -2.32 -23.00
C PRO A 449 -4.90 -3.37 -23.29
N PRO A 450 -4.57 -3.62 -24.57
CA PRO A 450 -3.59 -4.64 -24.97
C PRO A 450 -2.16 -4.26 -24.56
N VAL A 451 -1.30 -5.26 -24.48
CA VAL A 451 0.11 -5.13 -24.11
C VAL A 451 0.98 -5.10 -25.37
N SER A 452 1.90 -4.15 -25.47
CA SER A 452 2.84 -4.10 -26.60
C SER A 452 4.16 -4.81 -26.29
N THR A 453 4.83 -5.36 -27.31
CA THR A 453 6.20 -5.88 -27.21
C THR A 453 7.18 -4.86 -26.62
N LYS A 454 6.97 -3.56 -26.89
CA LYS A 454 7.75 -2.46 -26.30
C LYS A 454 7.52 -2.34 -24.79
N THR A 455 6.27 -2.50 -24.33
CA THR A 455 5.90 -2.55 -22.91
C THR A 455 6.59 -3.74 -22.23
N VAL A 456 6.48 -4.94 -22.80
CA VAL A 456 7.11 -6.16 -22.26
C VAL A 456 8.64 -6.05 -22.18
N ARG A 457 9.29 -5.46 -23.19
CA ARG A 457 10.74 -5.20 -23.18
C ARG A 457 11.17 -4.08 -22.22
N LYS A 458 10.30 -3.11 -21.93
CA LYS A 458 10.53 -2.10 -20.88
C LYS A 458 10.47 -2.76 -19.50
N LEU A 459 9.37 -3.45 -19.21
CA LEU A 459 9.10 -4.05 -17.90
C LEU A 459 10.12 -5.12 -17.52
N ARG A 460 10.64 -5.90 -18.47
CA ARG A 460 11.75 -6.85 -18.26
C ARG A 460 13.00 -6.23 -17.59
N ARG A 461 13.21 -4.90 -17.70
CA ARG A 461 14.33 -4.18 -17.06
C ARG A 461 14.06 -3.73 -15.63
N SER A 462 12.78 -3.69 -15.23
CA SER A 462 12.28 -3.34 -13.90
C SER A 462 11.52 -4.51 -13.27
N MET A 463 11.78 -5.72 -13.76
CA MET A 463 11.17 -6.94 -13.29
C MET A 463 11.78 -7.28 -11.92
N PRO A 464 10.99 -7.44 -10.85
CA PRO A 464 11.52 -7.92 -9.59
C PRO A 464 12.11 -9.34 -9.77
N PRO A 465 13.07 -9.75 -8.93
CA PRO A 465 13.41 -11.16 -8.85
C PRO A 465 12.17 -11.96 -8.45
N PRO A 466 12.05 -13.24 -8.87
CA PRO A 466 11.09 -14.15 -8.25
C PRO A 466 11.33 -14.18 -6.74
N ILE A 467 10.28 -14.33 -5.95
CA ILE A 467 10.36 -14.54 -4.49
C ILE A 467 9.98 -16.00 -4.23
N PRO A 468 10.94 -16.93 -4.06
CA PRO A 468 10.62 -18.30 -3.69
C PRO A 468 9.90 -18.36 -2.35
N PRO A 469 8.92 -19.26 -2.15
CA PRO A 469 8.28 -19.44 -0.83
C PRO A 469 9.25 -19.83 0.29
N ALA A 470 10.41 -20.41 -0.06
CA ALA A 470 11.49 -20.72 0.88
C ALA A 470 12.31 -19.49 1.33
N ASP A 471 12.27 -18.41 0.56
CA ASP A 471 13.02 -17.17 0.81
C ASP A 471 12.14 -16.10 1.51
N LEU A 472 10.93 -16.46 1.93
CA LEU A 472 10.14 -15.65 2.85
C LEU A 472 10.54 -16.03 4.29
N PRO A 473 10.95 -15.07 5.15
CA PRO A 473 11.24 -15.38 6.55
C PRO A 473 10.01 -15.97 7.25
N ARG A 474 10.24 -16.84 8.23
CA ARG A 474 9.20 -17.23 9.19
C ARG A 474 9.47 -16.47 10.49
N ASN A 475 8.41 -15.83 11.00
CA ASN A 475 8.41 -15.10 12.27
C ASN A 475 8.40 -16.09 13.44
#